data_AF-A0A8T4N3R7-F1
#
_entry.id   AF-A0A8T4N3R7-F1
#
_cell.length_a   1.000
_cell.length_b   1.000
_cell.length_c   1.000
_cell.angle_alpha   90.00
_cell.angle_beta   90.00
_cell.angle_gamma   90.00
#
_symmetry.space_group_name_H-M   'P 1'
#
loop_
_entity.id
_entity.type
_entity.pdbx_description
1 polymer ?
#
loop_
_entity_poly.entity_id
_entity_poly.type
_entity_poly.pdbx_seq_one_letter_code
_entity_poly.pdbx_strand_id
1 'polypeptide(L)'
;MGWKDWPYWLKGGVIFEILLIIGLFLIAFIKGEGLAILFLLIFFGGENPWEMFTFLGFLILYFILGAIIGWIYGKIRNRNSQ
;
A
#
# COMPACT_ATOMS: atom_id res chain seq x y z
N MET A 1 17.95 -12.43 -2.00
CA MET A 1 16.90 -12.45 -3.05
C MET A 1 16.65 -11.02 -3.47
N GLY A 2 16.84 -10.69 -4.75
CA GLY A 2 16.57 -9.36 -5.25
C GLY A 2 15.08 -9.16 -5.55
N TRP A 3 14.64 -7.92 -5.71
CA TRP A 3 13.26 -7.59 -6.14
C TRP A 3 12.80 -8.40 -7.35
N LYS A 4 13.71 -8.72 -8.28
CA LYS A 4 13.42 -9.54 -9.47
C LYS A 4 12.87 -10.93 -9.11
N ASP A 5 13.37 -11.53 -8.05
CA ASP A 5 13.03 -12.90 -7.62
C ASP A 5 11.73 -12.95 -6.80
N TRP A 6 11.20 -11.80 -6.40
CA TRP A 6 10.01 -11.76 -5.55
C TRP A 6 8.78 -12.27 -6.31
N PRO A 7 7.90 -13.01 -5.63
CA PRO A 7 6.66 -13.46 -6.23
C PRO A 7 5.78 -12.27 -6.57
N TYR A 8 5.02 -12.36 -7.67
CA TYR A 8 4.26 -11.23 -8.20
C TYR A 8 3.18 -10.71 -7.24
N TRP A 9 2.61 -11.55 -6.38
CA TRP A 9 1.66 -11.11 -5.35
C TRP A 9 2.34 -10.14 -4.37
N LEU A 10 3.57 -10.43 -3.93
CA LEU A 10 4.28 -9.57 -3.01
C LEU A 10 4.66 -8.24 -3.67
N LYS A 11 5.10 -8.28 -4.93
CA LYS A 11 5.36 -7.07 -5.72
C LYS A 11 4.11 -6.20 -5.86
N GLY A 12 2.97 -6.82 -6.19
CA GLY A 12 1.70 -6.11 -6.33
C GLY A 12 1.24 -5.45 -5.04
N GLY A 13 1.33 -6.17 -3.92
CA GLY A 13 1.00 -5.61 -2.60
C GLY A 13 1.87 -4.40 -2.25
N VAL A 14 3.20 -4.53 -2.38
CA VAL A 14 4.14 -3.43 -2.09
C VAL A 14 3.94 -2.23 -3.01
N ILE A 15 3.70 -2.44 -4.32
CA ILE A 15 3.44 -1.34 -5.25
C ILE A 15 2.18 -0.58 -4.86
N PHE A 16 1.09 -1.27 -4.55
CA PHE A 16 -0.16 -0.64 -4.12
C PHE A 16 0.01 0.13 -2.82
N GLU A 17 0.76 -0.40 -1.87
CA GLU A 17 1.07 0.27 -0.61
C GLU A 17 1.82 1.58 -0.82
N ILE A 18 2.84 1.56 -1.69
CA ILE A 18 3.60 2.77 -2.05
C ILE A 18 2.69 3.80 -2.72
N LEU A 19 1.82 3.36 -3.65
CA LEU A 19 0.87 4.25 -4.31
C LEU A 19 -0.13 4.87 -3.32
N LEU A 20 -0.61 4.10 -2.34
CA LEU A 20 -1.48 4.61 -1.28
C LEU A 20 -0.77 5.70 -0.46
N ILE A 21 0.46 5.45 -0.01
CA ILE A 21 1.25 6.42 0.76
C ILE A 21 1.50 7.70 -0.05
N ILE A 22 1.85 7.58 -1.34
CA ILE A 22 2.03 8.73 -2.22
C ILE A 22 0.70 9.50 -2.39
N GLY A 23 -0.41 8.81 -2.60
CA GLY A 23 -1.73 9.43 -2.72
C GLY A 23 -2.13 10.21 -1.47
N LEU A 24 -1.95 9.62 -0.29
CA LEU A 24 -2.20 10.27 0.99
C LEU A 24 -1.31 11.50 1.18
N PHE A 25 -0.03 11.41 0.83
CA PHE A 25 0.90 12.54 0.86
C PHE A 25 0.45 13.68 -0.06
N LEU A 26 0.05 13.38 -1.30
CA LEU A 26 -0.40 14.39 -2.25
C LEU A 26 -1.67 15.09 -1.79
N ILE A 27 -2.64 14.35 -1.24
CA ILE A 27 -3.87 14.93 -0.67
C ILE A 27 -3.52 15.89 0.48
N ALA A 28 -2.62 15.47 1.37
CA ALA A 28 -2.17 16.30 2.48
C ALA A 28 -1.49 17.59 2.02
N PHE A 29 -0.62 17.46 1.01
CA PHE A 29 0.09 18.58 0.42
C PHE A 29 -0.89 19.59 -0.20
N ILE A 30 -1.89 19.12 -0.95
CA ILE A 30 -2.92 19.97 -1.57
C ILE A 30 -3.74 20.73 -0.52
N LYS A 31 -4.03 20.09 0.63
CA LYS A 31 -4.74 20.73 1.75
C LYS A 31 -3.89 21.76 2.51
N GLY A 32 -2.61 21.91 2.17
CA GLY A 32 -1.69 22.82 2.86
C GLY A 32 -1.20 22.29 4.21
N GLU A 33 -1.48 21.03 4.54
CA GLU A 33 -1.08 20.39 5.80
C GLU A 33 0.34 19.78 5.73
N GLY A 34 0.95 19.77 4.54
CA GLY A 34 2.35 19.38 4.32
C GLY A 34 2.68 17.96 4.81
N LEU A 35 3.86 17.79 5.40
CA LEU A 35 4.30 16.51 5.99
C LEU A 35 3.59 16.18 7.33
N ALA A 36 2.83 17.12 7.90
CA ALA A 36 2.20 16.95 9.21
C ALA A 36 1.11 15.87 9.20
N ILE A 37 0.31 15.75 8.12
CA ILE A 37 -0.64 14.61 7.97
C ILE A 37 0.10 13.28 7.90
N LEU A 38 1.21 13.21 7.15
CA LEU A 38 1.97 11.96 7.03
C LEU A 38 2.54 11.55 8.40
N PHE A 39 3.02 12.54 9.16
CA PHE A 39 3.50 12.34 10.53
C PHE A 39 2.36 11.94 11.48
N LEU A 40 1.17 12.55 11.38
CA LEU A 40 -0.01 12.19 12.18
C LEU A 40 -0.53 10.80 11.84
N LEU A 41 -0.64 10.43 10.56
CA LEU A 41 -1.07 9.08 10.15
C LEU A 41 -0.08 7.98 10.59
N ILE A 42 1.22 8.28 10.63
CA ILE A 42 2.27 7.31 10.98
C ILE A 42 2.50 7.22 12.50
N PHE A 43 2.43 8.34 13.24
CA PHE A 43 2.77 8.41 14.67
C PHE A 43 1.56 8.57 15.60
N PHE A 44 0.44 9.09 15.10
CA PHE A 44 -0.78 9.39 15.86
C PHE A 44 -2.00 8.83 15.13
N GLY A 45 -2.01 7.54 14.82
CA GLY A 45 -3.25 6.82 14.46
C GLY A 45 -4.22 6.85 15.65
N GLY A 46 -4.80 8.02 15.90
CA GLY A 46 -5.69 8.38 17.01
C GLY A 46 -5.03 8.40 18.38
N GLU A 47 -5.43 9.37 19.21
CA GLU A 47 -5.47 9.14 20.66
C GLU A 47 -6.40 7.94 21.00
N ASN A 48 -7.25 7.55 20.04
CA ASN A 48 -8.19 6.46 20.13
C ASN A 48 -7.67 5.19 19.39
N PRO A 49 -7.56 4.05 20.08
CA PRO A 49 -7.16 2.77 19.48
C PRO A 49 -7.98 2.38 18.23
N TRP A 50 -9.25 2.79 18.13
CA TRP A 50 -10.09 2.44 16.98
C TRP A 50 -9.62 3.06 15.67
N GLU A 51 -9.03 4.25 15.70
CA GLU A 51 -8.50 4.91 14.50
C GLU A 51 -7.24 4.20 14.03
N MET A 52 -6.38 3.76 14.95
CA MET A 52 -5.22 2.92 14.65
C MET A 52 -5.63 1.60 13.98
N PHE A 53 -6.62 0.89 14.54
CA PHE A 53 -7.11 -0.37 13.94
C PHE A 53 -7.73 -0.15 12.57
N THR A 54 -8.46 0.95 12.39
CA THR A 54 -9.05 1.31 11.10
C THR A 54 -7.97 1.58 10.06
N PHE A 55 -6.94 2.37 10.41
CA PHE A 55 -5.81 2.64 9.53
C PHE A 55 -5.04 1.37 9.15
N LEU A 56 -4.69 0.53 10.13
CA LEU A 56 -4.05 -0.77 9.88
C LEU A 56 -4.91 -1.69 9.02
N GLY A 57 -6.24 -1.69 9.25
CA GLY A 57 -7.19 -2.41 8.42
C GLY A 57 -7.16 -1.96 6.97
N PHE A 58 -7.07 -0.65 6.71
CA PHE A 58 -6.90 -0.12 5.37
C PHE A 58 -5.57 -0.53 4.74
N LEU A 59 -4.44 -0.43 5.45
CA LEU A 59 -3.13 -0.89 4.92
C LEU A 59 -3.18 -2.38 4.52
N ILE A 60 -3.72 -3.23 5.41
CA ILE A 60 -3.86 -4.67 5.14
C ILE A 60 -4.77 -4.90 3.92
N LEU A 61 -5.89 -4.18 3.83
CA LEU A 61 -6.83 -4.31 2.72
C LEU A 61 -6.19 -3.92 1.38
N TYR A 62 -5.51 -2.77 1.33
CA TYR A 62 -4.84 -2.29 0.11
C TYR A 62 -3.70 -3.22 -0.31
N PHE A 63 -2.92 -3.72 0.65
CA PHE A 63 -1.91 -4.73 0.39
C PHE A 63 -2.52 -6.02 -0.20
N ILE A 64 -3.62 -6.52 0.38
CA ILE A 64 -4.31 -7.72 -0.13
C ILE A 64 -4.83 -7.48 -1.56
N LEU A 65 -5.45 -6.33 -1.83
CA LEU A 65 -5.93 -5.98 -3.17
C LEU A 65 -4.76 -5.94 -4.18
N GLY A 66 -3.66 -5.27 -3.82
CA GLY A 66 -2.44 -5.26 -4.62
C GLY A 66 -1.86 -6.67 -4.82
N ALA A 67 -1.91 -7.51 -3.79
CA ALA A 67 -1.41 -8.87 -3.84
C ALA A 67 -2.26 -9.77 -4.75
N ILE A 68 -3.59 -9.62 -4.73
CA ILE A 68 -4.49 -10.32 -5.64
C ILE A 68 -4.22 -9.89 -7.09
N ILE A 69 -4.12 -8.59 -7.35
CA ILE A 69 -3.82 -8.07 -8.70
C ILE A 69 -2.46 -8.56 -9.18
N GLY A 70 -1.43 -8.48 -8.31
CA GLY A 70 -0.09 -8.99 -8.60
C GLY A 70 -0.09 -10.50 -8.87
N TRP A 71 -0.87 -11.27 -8.11
CA TRP A 71 -1.04 -12.70 -8.33
C TRP A 71 -1.69 -13.02 -9.68
N ILE A 72 -2.78 -12.33 -10.03
CA ILE A 72 -3.45 -12.46 -11.34
C ILE A 72 -2.48 -12.12 -12.47
N TYR A 73 -1.75 -11.01 -12.34
CA TYR A 73 -0.73 -10.61 -13.31
C TYR A 73 0.35 -11.68 -13.49
N GLY A 74 0.85 -12.26 -12.39
CA GLY A 74 1.81 -13.35 -12.43
C GLY A 74 1.28 -14.60 -13.14
N LYS A 75 0.00 -14.94 -12.94
CA LYS A 75 -0.65 -16.06 -13.63
C LYS A 75 -0.79 -15.83 -15.13
N ILE A 76 -1.13 -14.62 -15.57
CA ILE A 76 -1.22 -14.27 -16.99
C ILE A 76 0.16 -14.32 -17.63
N ARG A 77 1.18 -13.74 -16.97
CA ARG A 77 2.53 -13.67 -17.52
C ARG A 77 3.19 -15.05 -17.69
N ASN A 78 3.03 -15.95 -16.72
CA ASN A 78 3.60 -17.29 -16.81
C ASN A 78 2.96 -18.16 -17.92
N ARG A 79 1.74 -17.84 -18.37
CA ARG A 79 1.10 -18.53 -19.50
C ARG A 79 1.70 -18.15 -20.86
N ASN A 80 2.30 -16.96 -20.95
CA ASN A 80 2.85 -16.42 -22.20
C ASN A 80 4.36 -16.71 -22.36
N SER A 81 5.01 -17.29 -21.36
CA SER A 81 6.43 -17.67 -21.40
C SER A 81 6.65 -19.17 -21.65
N GLN A 82 5.58 -19.93 -21.89
CA GLN A 82 5.59 -21.30 -22.39
C GLN A 82 5.14 -21.29 -23.85
#